data_AF-A0A2E2SSK0-F1
#
_entry.id   AF-A0A2E2SSK0-F1
#
_cell.length_a   1.000
_cell.length_b   1.000
_cell.length_c   1.000
_cell.angle_alpha   90.00
_cell.angle_beta   90.00
_cell.angle_gamma   90.00
#
_symmetry.space_group_name_H-M   'P 1'
#
loop_
_entity.id
_entity.type
_entity.pdbx_description
1 polymer ?
#
loop_
_entity_poly.entity_id
_entity_poly.type
_entity_poly.pdbx_seq_one_letter_code
_entity_poly.pdbx_strand_id
1 'polypeptide(L)'
;MQHERAAIMALTFCIGFTTALIAYGIPVSDAPVAYVPATQTAALMDAEPEVTPEAPSPTAAPDASTLPPELALSENGLYLIQGETETLISVSAAAAPDLAEAHTAIHQALVSPSGEFVFYCAVTATSDGDCYLRVFDATNFEVRALTVNNEVLIVDPTELSAAWSSDNRLQVNQHVSVSSAAPWVMR
;
A
#
# COMPACT_ATOMS: atom_id res chain seq x y z
N MET A 1 -49.49 -10.58 19.08
CA MET A 1 -49.43 -9.80 17.81
C MET A 1 -48.13 -9.01 17.61
N GLN A 2 -47.35 -8.65 18.65
CA GLN A 2 -46.07 -7.95 18.47
C GLN A 2 -44.93 -8.82 17.90
N HIS A 3 -44.88 -10.11 18.27
CA HIS A 3 -43.82 -11.03 17.81
C HIS A 3 -43.90 -11.41 16.32
N GLU A 4 -45.07 -11.29 15.71
CA GLU A 4 -45.29 -11.61 14.29
C GLU A 4 -44.70 -10.53 13.36
N ARG A 5 -44.74 -9.26 13.78
CA ARG A 5 -44.21 -8.13 13.00
C ARG A 5 -42.68 -8.11 12.99
N ALA A 6 -42.04 -8.55 14.07
CA ALA A 6 -40.59 -8.64 14.16
C ALA A 6 -40.01 -9.73 13.24
N ALA A 7 -40.69 -10.88 13.14
CA ALA A 7 -40.27 -11.97 12.26
C ALA A 7 -40.34 -11.58 10.78
N ILE A 8 -41.38 -10.84 10.37
CA ILE A 8 -41.54 -10.38 8.98
C ILE A 8 -40.46 -9.36 8.60
N MET A 9 -40.12 -8.42 9.50
CA MET A 9 -39.04 -7.43 9.27
C MET A 9 -37.67 -8.10 9.09
N ALA A 10 -37.34 -9.10 9.92
CA ALA A 10 -36.08 -9.82 9.83
C ALA A 10 -35.94 -10.59 8.50
N LEU A 11 -37.04 -11.18 8.02
CA LEU A 11 -37.05 -11.97 6.79
C LEU A 11 -36.85 -11.09 5.54
N THR A 12 -37.43 -9.89 5.51
CA THR A 12 -37.19 -8.89 4.44
C THR A 12 -35.75 -8.37 4.41
N PHE A 13 -35.09 -8.24 5.57
CA PHE A 13 -33.69 -7.82 5.63
C PHE A 13 -32.75 -8.89 5.03
N CYS A 14 -32.96 -10.16 5.36
CA CYS A 14 -32.16 -11.27 4.82
C CYS A 14 -32.32 -11.44 3.30
N ILE A 15 -33.53 -11.26 2.76
CA ILE A 15 -33.77 -11.30 1.31
C ILE A 15 -33.08 -10.12 0.61
N GLY A 16 -33.21 -8.90 1.14
CA GLY A 16 -32.55 -7.72 0.55
C GLY A 16 -31.02 -7.82 0.53
N PHE A 17 -30.42 -8.31 1.62
CA PHE A 17 -28.97 -8.45 1.77
C PHE A 17 -28.38 -9.49 0.80
N THR A 18 -29.07 -10.60 0.57
CA THR A 18 -28.61 -11.64 -0.37
C THR A 18 -28.72 -11.19 -1.84
N THR A 19 -29.74 -10.40 -2.20
CA THR A 19 -29.83 -9.83 -3.56
C THR A 19 -28.76 -8.77 -3.85
N ALA A 20 -28.29 -8.02 -2.86
CA ALA A 20 -27.24 -7.02 -3.05
C ALA A 20 -25.87 -7.65 -3.40
N LEU A 21 -25.57 -8.82 -2.84
CA LEU A 21 -24.32 -9.56 -3.12
C LEU A 21 -24.28 -10.18 -4.52
N ILE A 22 -25.43 -10.49 -5.13
CA ILE A 22 -25.50 -11.04 -6.49
C ILE A 22 -25.40 -9.92 -7.55
N ALA A 23 -25.90 -8.72 -7.25
CA ALA A 23 -25.86 -7.57 -8.17
C ALA A 23 -24.48 -6.91 -8.26
N TYR A 24 -23.69 -6.93 -7.19
CA TYR A 24 -22.29 -6.51 -7.18
C TYR A 24 -21.39 -7.71 -7.52
N GLY A 25 -21.43 -8.10 -8.79
CA GLY A 25 -20.53 -9.11 -9.34
C GLY A 25 -19.07 -8.73 -9.08
N ILE A 26 -18.32 -9.64 -8.44
CA ILE A 26 -16.87 -9.58 -8.34
C ILE A 26 -16.33 -9.55 -9.77
N PRO A 27 -15.59 -8.51 -10.21
CA PRO A 27 -14.90 -8.59 -11.48
C PRO A 27 -13.84 -9.68 -11.37
N VAL A 28 -14.07 -10.78 -12.08
CA VAL A 28 -13.05 -11.79 -12.33
C VAL A 28 -12.05 -11.11 -13.27
N SER A 29 -10.97 -10.56 -12.69
CA SER A 29 -9.88 -10.01 -13.49
C SER A 29 -9.08 -11.19 -14.03
N ASP A 30 -9.19 -11.45 -15.34
CA ASP A 30 -8.33 -12.36 -16.11
C ASP A 30 -6.92 -11.76 -16.29
N ALA A 31 -6.29 -11.33 -15.20
CA ALA A 31 -4.88 -10.96 -15.21
C ALA A 31 -4.05 -12.23 -14.91
N PRO A 32 -3.18 -12.68 -15.83
CA PRO A 32 -2.32 -13.82 -15.55
C PRO A 32 -1.41 -13.47 -14.36
N VAL A 33 -1.43 -14.33 -13.34
CA VAL A 33 -0.45 -14.33 -12.25
C VAL A 33 0.93 -14.53 -12.86
N ALA A 34 1.68 -13.45 -13.02
CA ALA A 34 3.08 -13.50 -13.38
C ALA A 34 3.85 -14.05 -12.18
N TYR A 35 4.03 -15.38 -12.17
CA TYR A 35 5.01 -16.05 -11.33
C TYR A 35 6.40 -15.60 -11.80
N VAL A 36 7.07 -14.77 -11.02
CA VAL A 36 8.49 -14.45 -11.24
C VAL A 36 9.32 -15.43 -10.41
N PRO A 37 9.94 -16.46 -11.02
CA PRO A 37 10.86 -17.32 -10.29
C PRO A 37 12.12 -16.54 -9.94
N ALA A 38 12.46 -16.52 -8.65
CA ALA A 38 13.78 -16.12 -8.19
C ALA A 38 14.82 -17.07 -8.80
N THR A 39 15.59 -16.57 -9.76
CA THR A 39 16.77 -17.28 -10.26
C THR A 39 17.98 -16.45 -9.89
N GLN A 40 18.73 -16.95 -8.90
CA GLN A 40 20.08 -16.50 -8.63
C GLN A 40 20.98 -16.87 -9.83
N THR A 41 21.82 -15.94 -10.29
CA THR A 41 23.10 -16.30 -10.89
C THR A 41 24.11 -15.16 -10.69
N ALA A 42 25.18 -15.50 -10.00
CA ALA A 42 26.40 -14.71 -9.92
C ALA A 42 27.29 -14.93 -11.15
N ALA A 43 27.93 -13.83 -11.56
CA ALA A 43 29.26 -13.67 -12.16
C ALA A 43 29.62 -14.12 -13.61
N LEU A 44 30.40 -13.22 -14.23
CA LEU A 44 31.57 -13.43 -15.12
C LEU A 44 31.36 -13.62 -16.64
N MET A 45 31.70 -12.60 -17.45
CA MET A 45 32.95 -12.53 -18.27
C MET A 45 32.89 -11.46 -19.38
N ASP A 46 34.06 -10.86 -19.64
CA ASP A 46 34.42 -9.96 -20.73
C ASP A 46 33.77 -10.28 -22.09
N ALA A 47 33.21 -9.25 -22.72
CA ALA A 47 33.08 -9.17 -24.17
C ALA A 47 33.10 -7.69 -24.59
N GLU A 48 34.26 -7.24 -25.05
CA GLU A 48 34.42 -6.02 -25.86
C GLU A 48 33.94 -6.32 -27.30
N PRO A 49 33.13 -5.44 -27.91
CA PRO A 49 33.07 -5.38 -29.36
C PRO A 49 33.22 -3.95 -29.90
N GLU A 50 34.31 -3.78 -30.67
CA GLU A 50 34.39 -3.16 -31.99
C GLU A 50 33.59 -1.86 -32.28
N VAL A 51 34.33 -0.76 -32.41
CA VAL A 51 33.86 0.56 -32.87
C VAL A 51 33.61 0.54 -34.38
N THR A 52 32.41 0.95 -34.81
CA THR A 52 32.13 1.38 -36.21
C THR A 52 31.29 2.67 -36.19
N PRO A 53 31.53 3.67 -37.07
CA PRO A 53 31.11 5.06 -36.87
C PRO A 53 29.68 5.40 -37.33
N GLU A 54 29.16 6.43 -36.67
CA GLU A 54 27.84 7.10 -36.73
C GLU A 54 27.25 7.45 -38.12
N ALA A 55 25.92 7.38 -38.20
CA ALA A 55 25.07 8.18 -39.09
C ALA A 55 23.76 8.57 -38.34
N PRO A 56 23.14 9.72 -38.66
CA PRO A 56 22.48 10.59 -37.67
C PRO A 56 21.03 10.22 -37.34
N SER A 57 20.68 10.48 -36.08
CA SER A 57 19.36 10.33 -35.45
C SER A 57 18.23 11.12 -36.12
N PRO A 58 17.00 10.57 -36.05
CA PRO A 58 15.82 11.34 -35.72
C PRO A 58 15.28 10.93 -34.35
N THR A 59 15.34 11.89 -33.43
CA THR A 59 14.36 12.20 -32.38
C THR A 59 13.28 11.15 -32.08
N ALA A 60 13.51 10.37 -31.04
CA ALA A 60 12.66 10.31 -29.85
C ALA A 60 13.51 9.69 -28.73
N ALA A 61 13.93 10.50 -27.76
CA ALA A 61 14.43 9.92 -26.52
C ALA A 61 13.28 9.09 -25.94
N PRO A 62 13.46 7.80 -25.62
CA PRO A 62 12.54 7.16 -24.70
C PRO A 62 12.65 7.93 -23.39
N ASP A 63 11.51 8.35 -22.85
CA ASP A 63 11.41 8.97 -21.53
C ASP A 63 12.37 8.29 -20.57
N ALA A 64 13.10 9.10 -19.80
CA ALA A 64 13.96 8.60 -18.72
C ALA A 64 13.13 7.60 -17.91
N SER A 65 13.50 6.32 -18.03
CA SER A 65 12.79 5.18 -17.45
C SER A 65 12.75 5.41 -15.96
N THR A 66 11.67 6.03 -15.49
CA THR A 66 11.47 6.31 -14.07
C THR A 66 11.03 4.98 -13.52
N LEU A 67 11.98 4.24 -12.93
CA LEU A 67 11.69 2.96 -12.29
C LEU A 67 10.49 3.15 -11.36
N PRO A 68 9.53 2.21 -11.34
CA PRO A 68 8.37 2.32 -10.46
C PRO A 68 8.85 2.43 -9.00
N PRO A 69 8.14 3.20 -8.16
CA PRO A 69 8.49 3.31 -6.76
C PRO A 69 8.47 1.93 -6.08
N GLU A 70 9.50 1.65 -5.29
CA GLU A 70 9.70 0.39 -4.57
C GLU A 70 9.76 0.63 -3.06
N LEU A 71 9.41 -0.38 -2.27
CA LEU A 71 9.56 -0.37 -0.83
C LEU A 71 10.63 -1.36 -0.42
N ALA A 72 11.55 -0.92 0.44
CA ALA A 72 12.56 -1.77 1.04
C ALA A 72 12.47 -1.72 2.56
N LEU A 73 12.66 -2.87 3.21
CA LEU A 73 12.77 -2.98 4.66
C LEU A 73 14.20 -3.39 5.00
N SER A 74 14.83 -2.65 5.91
CA SER A 74 16.18 -2.94 6.41
C SER A 74 16.24 -2.83 7.93
N GLU A 75 17.41 -3.06 8.52
CA GLU A 75 17.62 -2.89 9.96
C GLU A 75 17.34 -1.46 10.43
N ASN A 76 17.47 -0.46 9.55
CA ASN A 76 17.21 0.94 9.89
C ASN A 76 15.73 1.32 9.81
N GLY A 77 14.95 0.59 9.01
CA GLY A 77 13.51 0.80 8.89
C GLY A 77 12.95 0.57 7.50
N LEU A 78 11.81 1.21 7.24
CA LEU A 78 11.08 1.13 5.98
C LEU A 78 11.46 2.32 5.09
N TYR A 79 11.79 2.02 3.85
CA TYR A 79 12.24 2.98 2.85
C TYR A 79 11.33 3.00 1.64
N LEU A 80 11.13 4.19 1.08
CA LEU A 80 10.60 4.41 -0.25
C LEU A 80 11.77 4.68 -1.20
N ILE A 81 11.89 3.88 -2.25
CA ILE A 81 12.91 3.99 -3.29
C ILE A 81 12.25 4.54 -4.55
N GLN A 82 12.73 5.69 -5.04
CA GLN A 82 12.26 6.34 -6.26
C GLN A 82 13.47 6.68 -7.15
N GLY A 83 13.70 5.87 -8.18
CA GLY A 83 14.92 5.96 -8.97
C GLY A 83 16.16 5.69 -8.11
N GLU A 84 17.05 6.67 -7.98
CA GLU A 84 18.26 6.59 -7.15
C GLU A 84 18.06 7.17 -5.73
N THR A 85 16.86 7.68 -5.42
CA THR A 85 16.58 8.29 -4.12
C THR A 85 15.97 7.26 -3.17
N GLU A 86 16.59 7.11 -2.01
CA GLU A 86 16.08 6.29 -0.91
C GLU A 86 15.64 7.22 0.24
N THR A 87 14.36 7.13 0.61
CA THR A 87 13.76 7.94 1.68
C THR A 87 13.32 7.05 2.84
N LEU A 88 13.86 7.28 4.03
CA LEU A 88 13.40 6.59 5.24
C LEU A 88 12.02 7.13 5.65
N ILE A 89 10.99 6.29 5.58
CA ILE A 89 9.60 6.67 5.88
C ILE A 89 9.12 6.17 7.25
N SER A 90 9.79 5.17 7.82
CA SER A 90 9.57 4.75 9.21
C SER A 90 10.85 4.16 9.77
N VAL A 91 11.30 4.63 10.93
CA VAL A 91 12.52 4.13 11.58
C VAL A 91 12.21 2.89 12.43
N SER A 92 13.13 1.93 12.44
CA SER A 92 13.02 0.73 13.26
C SER A 92 13.43 1.00 14.72
N ALA A 93 12.87 0.22 15.65
CA ALA A 93 13.29 0.27 17.05
C ALA A 93 14.73 -0.25 17.26
N ALA A 94 15.27 -1.03 16.30
CA ALA A 94 16.67 -1.47 16.34
C ALA A 94 17.64 -0.29 16.10
N ALA A 95 17.28 0.61 15.19
CA ALA A 95 18.09 1.79 14.88
C ALA A 95 17.83 2.97 15.84
N ALA A 96 16.62 3.08 16.40
CA ALA A 96 16.24 4.15 17.33
C ALA A 96 15.44 3.60 18.53
N PRO A 97 16.09 2.89 19.48
CA PRO A 97 15.39 2.21 20.58
C PRO A 97 14.69 3.16 21.56
N ASP A 98 15.16 4.41 21.66
CA ASP A 98 14.59 5.42 22.55
C ASP A 98 13.41 6.20 21.91
N LEU A 99 13.12 5.95 20.63
CA LEU A 99 12.01 6.61 19.93
C LEU A 99 10.73 5.78 20.07
N ALA A 100 9.75 6.30 20.80
CA ALA A 100 8.48 5.60 21.06
C ALA A 100 7.69 5.25 19.78
N GLU A 101 7.85 6.03 18.70
CA GLU A 101 7.20 5.79 17.42
C GLU A 101 7.98 4.85 16.48
N ALA A 102 9.18 4.43 16.87
CA ALA A 102 9.95 3.48 16.07
C ALA A 102 9.21 2.15 15.99
N HIS A 103 9.16 1.58 14.79
CA HIS A 103 8.43 0.34 14.58
C HIS A 103 9.27 -0.86 15.04
N THR A 104 8.60 -1.82 15.68
CA THR A 104 9.15 -3.15 15.95
C THR A 104 8.82 -4.12 14.82
N ALA A 105 7.75 -3.85 14.05
CA ALA A 105 7.38 -4.60 12.86
C ALA A 105 6.58 -3.75 11.87
N ILE A 106 6.72 -4.05 10.57
CA ILE A 106 5.86 -3.57 9.49
C ILE A 106 5.10 -4.78 8.93
N HIS A 107 3.78 -4.84 9.11
CA HIS A 107 2.97 -5.98 8.66
C HIS A 107 2.57 -5.88 7.19
N GLN A 108 2.30 -4.67 6.72
CA GLN A 108 1.93 -4.40 5.35
C GLN A 108 2.42 -3.01 4.98
N ALA A 109 2.91 -2.86 3.74
CA ALA A 109 3.21 -1.57 3.15
C ALA A 109 2.86 -1.60 1.66
N LEU A 110 2.23 -0.55 1.16
CA LEU A 110 1.69 -0.46 -0.19
C LEU A 110 1.92 0.93 -0.78
N VAL A 111 2.52 0.99 -1.96
CA VAL A 111 2.64 2.23 -2.72
C VAL A 111 1.36 2.47 -3.52
N SER A 112 0.89 3.72 -3.51
CA SER A 112 -0.22 4.18 -4.35
C SER A 112 0.11 4.10 -5.85
N PRO A 113 -0.88 3.95 -6.75
CA PRO A 113 -0.66 3.97 -8.19
C PRO A 113 0.10 5.20 -8.72
N SER A 114 -0.06 6.38 -8.11
CA SER A 114 0.71 7.58 -8.48
C SER A 114 2.13 7.60 -7.92
N GLY A 115 2.45 6.77 -6.93
CA GLY A 115 3.73 6.81 -6.22
C GLY A 115 3.85 7.95 -5.19
N GLU A 116 2.82 8.78 -5.04
CA GLU A 116 2.85 9.95 -4.15
C GLU A 116 2.59 9.58 -2.69
N PHE A 117 1.94 8.44 -2.45
CA PHE A 117 1.58 7.97 -1.12
C PHE A 117 2.05 6.54 -0.86
N VAL A 118 2.44 6.27 0.38
CA VAL A 118 2.73 4.93 0.89
C VAL A 118 1.89 4.66 2.13
N PHE A 119 0.99 3.69 2.04
CA PHE A 119 0.30 3.16 3.21
C PHE A 119 1.19 2.14 3.92
N TYR A 120 1.19 2.13 5.25
CA TYR A 120 1.82 1.06 6.02
C TYR A 120 1.21 0.85 7.41
N CYS A 121 1.33 -0.39 7.88
CA CYS A 121 0.87 -0.90 9.17
C CYS A 121 2.11 -1.10 10.06
N ALA A 122 2.31 -0.21 11.04
CA ALA A 122 3.47 -0.25 11.92
C ALA A 122 3.06 -0.57 13.36
N VAL A 123 3.63 -1.64 13.89
CA VAL A 123 3.57 -2.02 15.32
C VAL A 123 4.74 -1.32 16.01
N THR A 124 4.50 -0.70 17.16
CA THR A 124 5.52 0.00 17.94
C THR A 124 5.70 -0.69 19.29
N ALA A 125 6.70 -0.28 20.06
CA ALA A 125 6.88 -0.79 21.42
C ALA A 125 5.69 -0.46 22.36
N THR A 126 4.87 0.52 21.98
CA THR A 126 3.73 1.02 22.76
C THR A 126 2.37 0.61 22.20
N SER A 127 2.35 -0.20 21.14
CA SER A 127 1.10 -0.57 20.45
C SER A 127 0.44 -1.84 20.94
N ASP A 128 1.03 -2.51 21.94
CA ASP A 128 0.52 -3.79 22.48
C ASP A 128 0.24 -4.87 21.41
N GLY A 129 0.96 -4.79 20.27
CA GLY A 129 0.79 -5.70 19.13
C GLY A 129 -0.15 -5.18 18.04
N ASP A 130 -0.91 -4.12 18.31
CA ASP A 130 -1.78 -3.50 17.31
C ASP A 130 -0.97 -2.67 16.30
N CYS A 131 -1.55 -2.50 15.12
CA CYS A 131 -0.99 -1.67 14.08
C CYS A 131 -1.53 -0.24 14.12
N TYR A 132 -0.62 0.71 14.22
CA TYR A 132 -0.89 2.10 13.92
C TYR A 132 -0.76 2.32 12.41
N LEU A 133 -1.90 2.53 11.77
CA LEU A 133 -1.98 2.72 10.34
C LEU A 133 -1.53 4.12 9.96
N ARG A 134 -0.65 4.22 8.97
CA ARG A 134 -0.06 5.48 8.51
C ARG A 134 -0.05 5.58 6.99
N VAL A 135 -0.08 6.82 6.50
CA VAL A 135 0.27 7.17 5.12
C VAL A 135 1.44 8.12 5.15
N PHE A 136 2.51 7.80 4.41
CA PHE A 136 3.55 8.75 4.05
C PHE A 136 3.15 9.49 2.76
N ASP A 137 3.24 10.81 2.77
CA ASP A 137 3.06 11.70 1.63
C ASP A 137 4.44 12.10 1.08
N ALA A 138 4.81 11.59 -0.08
CA ALA A 138 6.09 11.82 -0.73
C ALA A 138 6.25 13.25 -1.29
N THR A 139 5.14 13.98 -1.48
CA THR A 139 5.18 15.36 -1.96
C THR A 139 5.53 16.31 -0.81
N ASN A 140 4.94 16.08 0.36
CA ASN A 140 5.14 16.92 1.55
C ASN A 140 6.17 16.36 2.54
N PHE A 141 6.69 15.15 2.30
CA PHE A 141 7.58 14.40 3.19
C PHE A 141 7.01 14.27 4.62
N GLU A 142 5.72 13.96 4.73
CA GLU A 142 5.01 13.90 6.00
C GLU A 142 4.35 12.53 6.21
N VAL A 143 4.45 12.03 7.44
CA VAL A 143 3.73 10.83 7.89
C VAL A 143 2.44 11.27 8.59
N ARG A 144 1.32 10.72 8.16
CA ARG A 144 -0.01 11.00 8.73
C ARG A 144 -0.66 9.71 9.20
N ALA A 145 -1.26 9.75 10.39
CA ALA A 145 -2.08 8.64 10.88
C ALA A 145 -3.38 8.54 10.07
N LEU A 146 -3.84 7.32 9.81
CA LEU A 146 -5.19 7.13 9.27
C LEU A 146 -6.21 7.50 10.34
N THR A 147 -7.27 8.20 9.94
CA THR A 147 -8.34 8.61 10.84
C THR A 147 -9.73 8.28 10.30
N VAL A 148 -10.62 7.82 11.17
CA VAL A 148 -12.05 7.65 10.91
C VAL A 148 -12.77 8.55 11.91
N ASN A 149 -13.65 9.46 11.45
CA ASN A 149 -14.34 10.42 12.34
C ASN A 149 -13.39 11.21 13.27
N ASN A 150 -12.19 11.55 12.78
CA ASN A 150 -11.11 12.23 13.53
C ASN A 150 -10.45 11.42 14.66
N GLU A 151 -10.73 10.13 14.75
CA GLU A 151 -10.04 9.22 15.66
C GLU A 151 -9.01 8.39 14.88
N VAL A 152 -7.84 8.14 15.48
CA VAL A 152 -6.78 7.33 14.85
C VAL A 152 -7.26 5.90 14.71
N LEU A 153 -7.14 5.37 13.48
CA LEU A 153 -7.50 3.99 13.19
C LEU A 153 -6.35 3.06 13.60
N ILE A 154 -6.63 2.21 14.60
CA ILE A 154 -5.74 1.17 15.10
C ILE A 154 -6.42 -0.17 14.80
N VAL A 155 -5.67 -1.15 14.32
CA VAL A 155 -6.21 -2.46 13.92
C VAL A 155 -5.30 -3.60 14.36
N ASP A 156 -5.88 -4.77 14.63
CA ASP A 156 -5.10 -6.00 14.73
C ASP A 156 -4.48 -6.29 13.35
N PRO A 157 -3.15 -6.50 13.25
CA PRO A 157 -2.49 -6.76 11.98
C PRO A 157 -2.99 -8.01 11.26
N THR A 158 -3.55 -8.98 11.98
CA THR A 158 -4.10 -10.22 11.39
C THR A 158 -5.46 -10.01 10.71
N GLU A 159 -6.17 -8.95 11.08
CA GLU A 159 -7.46 -8.57 10.48
C GLU A 159 -7.30 -7.52 9.36
N LEU A 160 -6.08 -7.01 9.14
CA LEU A 160 -5.83 -5.95 8.18
C LEU A 160 -5.98 -6.46 6.73
N SER A 161 -6.85 -5.76 5.99
CA SER A 161 -6.92 -5.80 4.54
C SER A 161 -6.80 -4.37 4.01
N ALA A 162 -5.75 -4.09 3.23
CA ALA A 162 -5.61 -2.79 2.57
C ALA A 162 -5.28 -2.94 1.09
N ALA A 163 -5.78 -2.01 0.28
CA ALA A 163 -5.51 -1.91 -1.15
C ALA A 163 -5.68 -0.47 -1.63
N TRP A 164 -4.90 -0.10 -2.65
CA TRP A 164 -5.14 1.12 -3.40
C TRP A 164 -6.08 0.84 -4.57
N SER A 165 -7.07 1.70 -4.78
CA SER A 165 -7.84 1.72 -6.01
C SER A 165 -7.07 2.47 -7.11
N SER A 166 -7.47 2.26 -8.37
CA SER A 166 -6.82 2.89 -9.53
C SER A 166 -6.93 4.42 -9.56
N ASP A 167 -7.85 5.01 -8.79
CA ASP A 167 -8.00 6.45 -8.62
C ASP A 167 -7.23 7.01 -7.40
N ASN A 168 -6.24 6.27 -6.87
CA ASN A 168 -5.43 6.63 -5.71
C ASN A 168 -6.21 6.83 -4.40
N ARG A 169 -7.37 6.19 -4.26
CA ARG A 169 -8.05 6.11 -2.96
C ARG A 169 -7.58 4.88 -2.20
N LEU A 170 -7.41 5.04 -0.89
CA LEU A 170 -6.98 3.96 -0.03
C LEU A 170 -8.22 3.24 0.51
N GLN A 171 -8.28 1.93 0.37
CA GLN A 171 -9.23 1.09 1.08
C GLN A 171 -8.50 0.36 2.21
N VAL A 172 -9.08 0.40 3.41
CA VAL A 172 -8.63 -0.36 4.58
C VAL A 172 -9.85 -0.98 5.24
N ASN A 173 -9.93 -2.31 5.26
CA ASN A 173 -11.06 -3.08 5.75
C ASN A 173 -12.37 -2.58 5.08
N GLN A 174 -13.38 -2.24 5.88
CA GLN A 174 -14.63 -1.63 5.39
C GLN A 174 -14.56 -0.13 5.10
N HIS A 175 -13.41 0.53 5.30
CA HIS A 175 -13.26 1.97 5.13
C HIS A 175 -12.60 2.32 3.80
N VAL A 176 -12.97 3.47 3.25
CA VAL A 176 -12.31 4.03 2.05
C VAL A 176 -11.97 5.50 2.28
N SER A 177 -10.83 5.95 1.78
CA SER A 177 -10.42 7.34 1.93
C SER A 177 -11.42 8.31 1.30
N VAL A 178 -11.63 9.47 1.89
CA VAL A 178 -12.59 10.46 1.38
C VAL A 178 -12.14 11.10 0.06
N SER A 179 -10.83 11.13 -0.20
CA SER A 179 -10.26 11.63 -1.45
C SER A 179 -8.88 10.98 -1.73
N SER A 180 -8.41 11.12 -2.97
CA SER A 180 -7.08 10.71 -3.40
C SER A 180 -5.97 11.67 -2.97
N ALA A 181 -6.31 12.93 -2.67
CA ALA A 181 -5.36 13.93 -2.16
C ALA A 181 -5.21 13.90 -0.63
N ALA A 182 -6.10 13.18 0.06
CA ALA A 182 -6.04 12.97 1.51
C ALA A 182 -6.36 11.50 1.86
N PRO A 183 -5.55 10.54 1.40
CA PRO A 183 -5.81 9.11 1.58
C PRO A 183 -5.82 8.65 3.05
N TRP A 184 -5.33 9.48 3.97
CA TRP A 184 -5.33 9.23 5.42
C TRP A 184 -6.66 9.57 6.13
N VAL A 185 -7.62 10.21 5.45
CA VAL A 185 -8.94 10.50 6.03
C VAL A 185 -9.95 9.51 5.48
N MET A 186 -10.58 8.74 6.35
CA MET A 186 -11.40 7.58 6.01
C MET A 186 -12.89 7.83 6.31
N ARG A 187 -13.78 7.16 5.57
CA ARG A 187 -15.22 7.09 5.83
C ARG A 187 -15.71 5.63 5.89
#